data_AF-A0AAU1RAR2-F1
#
_entry.id   AF-A0AAU1RAR2-F1
#
_cell.length_a   1.000
_cell.length_b   1.000
_cell.length_c   1.000
_cell.angle_alpha   90.00
_cell.angle_beta   90.00
_cell.angle_gamma   90.00
#
_symmetry.space_group_name_H-M   'P 1'
#
loop_
_entity.id
_entity.type
_entity.pdbx_description
1 polymer ?
#
loop_
_entity_poly.entity_id
_entity_poly.type
_entity_poly.pdbx_seq_one_letter_code
_entity_poly.pdbx_strand_id
1 'polypeptide(L)'
;MPSVPQPEPPQDLPAAGLSTGAVARRLGVSPTTLRSWERRYAIGPAHREGGRHRRWTAQDIARLELMCRLTARGVPPAEAARAVRDEAAARADARTAGPDPGGPGSLPLGEVRQQRRGLSRAAVRLDAPAVEDLLDAALAEHGLVTAWEEVIAPTLHAVGRKWATAGERYVEVEHLLSWHVSSALRRIRPVRTPSHPDVPPVLLACVPGEQHSLPIEALAAALGERGVPVRMFGADLPPGALRDAVRRTGPRALVLWSQSRTTADAALARSAAGIEWGLRGARGHPTVLLAGPGWGAGSQAPRTERLFGLRSGLEVIAAPVADAPPVTGAGRAGPAAYGS
;
A
#
# COMPACT_ATOMS: atom_id res chain seq x y z
N MET A 1 60.49 0.66 29.27
CA MET A 1 59.66 -0.40 28.65
C MET A 1 58.96 0.20 27.44
N PRO A 2 58.96 -0.47 26.29
CA PRO A 2 58.51 0.09 25.01
C PRO A 2 56.98 0.18 24.94
N SER A 3 56.51 1.27 24.32
CA SER A 3 55.10 1.56 24.06
C SER A 3 54.43 0.44 23.27
N VAL A 4 53.37 -0.14 23.84
CA VAL A 4 52.49 -1.11 23.18
C VAL A 4 51.66 -0.36 22.12
N PRO A 5 51.73 -0.71 20.82
CA PRO A 5 50.83 -0.13 19.83
C PRO A 5 49.40 -0.65 20.05
N GLN A 6 48.44 0.26 20.13
CA GLN A 6 47.02 -0.09 20.18
C GLN A 6 46.59 -0.73 18.84
N PRO A 7 45.78 -1.80 18.85
CA PRO A 7 45.26 -2.38 17.62
C PRO A 7 44.27 -1.41 16.96
N GLU A 8 44.51 -1.13 15.68
CA GLU A 8 43.61 -0.36 14.81
C GLU A 8 42.18 -0.93 14.85
N PRO A 9 41.14 -0.07 14.75
CA PRO A 9 39.76 -0.54 14.61
C PRO A 9 39.62 -1.39 13.34
N PRO A 10 38.76 -2.42 13.33
CA PRO A 10 38.59 -3.28 12.17
C PRO A 10 38.17 -2.44 10.96
N GLN A 11 39.05 -2.41 9.96
CA GLN A 11 38.78 -1.83 8.65
C GLN A 11 37.52 -2.46 8.08
N ASP A 12 36.57 -1.63 7.65
CA ASP A 12 35.32 -2.04 7.01
C ASP A 12 35.60 -3.03 5.86
N LEU A 13 35.33 -4.31 6.11
CA LEU A 13 35.42 -5.34 5.08
C LEU A 13 34.36 -5.02 4.01
N PRO A 14 34.74 -4.79 2.74
CA PRO A 14 33.76 -4.57 1.69
C PRO A 14 32.86 -5.81 1.59
N ALA A 15 31.54 -5.58 1.51
CA ALA A 15 30.52 -6.61 1.34
C ALA A 15 30.95 -7.60 0.24
N ALA A 16 31.46 -8.76 0.64
CA ALA A 16 32.14 -9.69 -0.25
C ALA A 16 31.19 -10.12 -1.38
N GLY A 17 31.43 -9.63 -2.59
CA GLY A 17 30.61 -9.94 -3.75
C GLY A 17 30.64 -11.42 -4.10
N LEU A 18 29.52 -11.94 -4.62
CA LEU A 18 29.38 -13.37 -4.96
C LEU A 18 30.23 -13.72 -6.19
N SER A 19 30.75 -14.96 -6.23
CA SER A 19 31.41 -15.48 -7.43
C SER A 19 30.41 -15.77 -8.55
N THR A 20 30.84 -15.72 -9.82
CA THR A 20 29.99 -16.03 -10.97
C THR A 20 29.32 -17.41 -10.88
N GLY A 21 30.01 -18.41 -10.33
CA GLY A 21 29.43 -19.75 -10.11
C GLY A 21 28.33 -19.76 -9.03
N ALA A 22 28.50 -19.00 -7.95
CA ALA A 22 27.47 -18.84 -6.92
C ALA A 22 26.23 -18.12 -7.47
N VAL A 23 26.43 -17.09 -8.29
CA VAL A 23 25.33 -16.34 -8.94
C VAL A 23 24.58 -17.20 -9.96
N ALA A 24 25.28 -17.95 -10.80
CA ALA A 24 24.66 -18.87 -11.78
C ALA A 24 23.73 -19.88 -11.09
N ARG A 25 24.22 -20.52 -10.04
CA ARG A 25 23.44 -21.48 -9.23
C ARG A 25 22.25 -20.83 -8.53
N ARG A 26 22.42 -19.62 -8.00
CA ARG A 26 21.34 -18.86 -7.34
C ARG A 26 20.21 -18.49 -8.31
N LEU A 27 20.54 -18.18 -9.55
CA LEU A 27 19.59 -17.71 -10.56
C LEU A 27 19.04 -18.81 -11.46
N GLY A 28 19.50 -20.06 -11.30
CA GLY A 28 19.08 -21.18 -12.14
C GLY A 28 19.50 -21.04 -13.61
N VAL A 29 20.54 -20.25 -13.90
CA VAL A 29 21.06 -20.04 -15.27
C VAL A 29 22.49 -20.55 -15.39
N SER A 30 22.89 -20.92 -16.60
CA SER A 30 24.26 -21.40 -16.82
C SER A 30 25.31 -20.27 -16.67
N PRO A 31 26.53 -20.56 -16.19
CA PRO A 31 27.63 -19.58 -16.20
C PRO A 31 27.95 -19.02 -17.59
N THR A 32 27.68 -19.79 -18.66
CA THR A 32 27.78 -19.34 -20.05
C THR A 32 26.73 -18.29 -20.41
N THR A 33 25.49 -18.40 -19.89
CA THR A 33 24.43 -17.40 -20.05
C THR A 33 24.83 -16.07 -19.41
N LEU A 34 25.37 -16.09 -18.19
CA LEU A 34 25.85 -14.86 -17.51
C LEU A 34 26.98 -14.18 -18.29
N ARG A 35 27.95 -14.96 -18.79
CA ARG A 35 29.02 -14.43 -19.65
C ARG A 35 28.51 -13.85 -20.97
N SER A 36 27.47 -14.46 -21.53
CA SER A 36 26.81 -13.97 -22.76
C SER A 36 26.11 -12.63 -22.51
N TRP A 37 25.38 -12.49 -21.40
CA TRP A 37 24.70 -11.23 -21.06
C TRP A 37 25.66 -10.10 -20.71
N GLU A 38 26.75 -10.41 -20.03
CA GLU A 38 27.83 -9.45 -19.78
C GLU A 38 28.46 -8.96 -21.10
N ARG A 39 28.80 -9.88 -22.01
CA ARG A 39 29.48 -9.53 -23.26
C ARG A 39 28.57 -8.87 -24.29
N ARG A 40 27.33 -9.36 -24.44
CA ARG A 40 26.40 -8.90 -25.50
C ARG A 40 25.54 -7.72 -25.07
N TYR A 41 25.25 -7.60 -23.77
CA TYR A 41 24.27 -6.63 -23.28
C TYR A 41 24.81 -5.72 -22.15
N ALA A 42 26.10 -5.81 -21.85
CA ALA A 42 26.77 -5.03 -20.80
C ALA A 42 26.12 -5.19 -19.40
N ILE A 43 25.45 -6.32 -19.15
CA ILE A 43 24.89 -6.66 -17.84
C ILE A 43 25.94 -7.44 -17.05
N GLY A 44 26.88 -6.71 -16.45
CA GLY A 44 28.04 -7.26 -15.73
C GLY A 44 28.30 -6.57 -14.40
N PRO A 45 29.21 -7.12 -13.57
CA PRO A 45 29.53 -6.57 -12.26
C PRO A 45 30.18 -5.19 -12.35
N ALA A 46 29.78 -4.28 -11.45
CA ALA A 46 30.23 -2.89 -11.46
C ALA A 46 31.70 -2.68 -11.08
N HIS A 47 32.33 -3.64 -10.40
CA HIS A 47 33.73 -3.54 -9.97
C HIS A 47 34.53 -4.75 -10.49
N ARG A 48 35.61 -4.46 -11.24
CA ARG A 48 36.66 -5.43 -11.55
C ARG A 48 37.81 -5.16 -10.59
N GLU A 49 37.82 -5.80 -9.42
CA GLU A 49 39.06 -5.83 -8.64
C GLU A 49 40.15 -6.51 -9.49
N GLY A 50 41.37 -5.97 -9.47
CA GLY A 50 42.51 -6.36 -10.29
C GLY A 50 43.06 -7.77 -10.01
N GLY A 51 42.20 -8.80 -10.09
CA GLY A 51 42.51 -10.20 -9.87
C GLY A 51 41.52 -11.09 -10.62
N ARG A 52 41.95 -12.31 -10.99
CA ARG A 52 41.33 -13.23 -11.97
C ARG A 52 39.88 -13.67 -11.70
N HIS A 53 39.18 -13.18 -10.66
CA HIS A 53 37.85 -13.63 -10.25
C HIS A 53 36.85 -12.48 -10.12
N ARG A 54 35.71 -12.61 -10.82
CA ARG A 54 34.63 -11.61 -10.87
C ARG A 54 33.76 -11.69 -9.60
N ARG A 55 33.54 -10.56 -8.95
CA ARG A 55 32.65 -10.42 -7.78
C ARG A 55 31.39 -9.63 -8.14
N TRP A 56 30.23 -10.22 -7.87
CA TRP A 56 28.92 -9.65 -8.16
C TRP A 56 28.35 -9.00 -6.90
N THR A 57 28.00 -7.72 -7.00
CA THR A 57 27.37 -6.97 -5.89
C THR A 57 25.88 -7.30 -5.79
N ALA A 58 25.25 -6.94 -4.66
CA ALA A 58 23.79 -7.06 -4.50
C ALA A 58 23.00 -6.33 -5.60
N GLN A 59 23.53 -5.20 -6.09
CA GLN A 59 22.94 -4.44 -7.19
C GLN A 59 23.05 -5.18 -8.54
N ASP A 60 24.16 -5.87 -8.78
CA ASP A 60 24.34 -6.67 -9.99
C ASP A 60 23.44 -7.91 -9.98
N ILE A 61 23.27 -8.52 -8.80
CA ILE A 61 22.33 -9.64 -8.62
C ILE A 61 20.90 -9.19 -8.89
N ALA A 62 20.48 -8.03 -8.40
CA ALA A 62 19.14 -7.49 -8.65
C ALA A 62 18.88 -7.23 -10.16
N ARG A 63 19.89 -6.75 -10.90
CA ARG A 63 19.82 -6.59 -12.36
C ARG A 63 19.66 -7.94 -13.06
N LEU A 64 20.39 -8.96 -12.61
CA LEU A 64 20.28 -10.30 -13.17
C LEU A 64 18.94 -10.98 -12.83
N GLU A 65 18.40 -10.78 -11.63
CA GLU A 65 17.08 -11.29 -11.23
C GLU A 65 15.96 -10.65 -12.09
N LEU A 66 16.07 -9.36 -12.40
CA LEU A 66 15.16 -8.68 -13.31
C LEU A 66 15.29 -9.21 -14.75
N MET A 67 16.52 -9.39 -15.24
CA MET A 67 16.80 -9.98 -16.55
C MET A 67 16.16 -11.37 -16.67
N CYS A 68 16.40 -12.26 -15.69
CA CYS A 68 15.80 -13.59 -15.64
C CYS A 68 14.27 -13.54 -15.67
N ARG A 69 13.66 -12.64 -14.90
CA ARG A 69 12.20 -12.48 -14.80
C ARG A 69 11.57 -12.03 -16.12
N LEU A 70 12.21 -11.08 -16.82
CA LEU A 70 11.73 -10.60 -18.12
C LEU A 70 11.84 -11.70 -19.18
N THR A 71 12.97 -12.40 -19.22
CA THR A 71 13.15 -13.52 -20.16
C THR A 71 12.19 -14.68 -19.91
N ALA A 72 11.86 -14.97 -18.63
CA ALA A 72 10.90 -16.01 -18.27
C ALA A 72 9.45 -15.66 -18.67
N ARG A 73 9.15 -14.38 -18.89
CA ARG A 73 7.85 -13.88 -19.39
C ARG A 73 7.78 -13.80 -20.92
N GLY A 74 8.77 -14.34 -21.63
CA GLY A 74 8.83 -14.33 -23.08
C GLY A 74 9.38 -13.04 -23.68
N VAL A 75 9.89 -12.10 -22.87
CA VAL A 75 10.54 -10.89 -23.39
C VAL A 75 11.88 -11.27 -24.02
N PRO A 76 12.15 -10.87 -25.29
CA PRO A 76 13.42 -11.15 -25.94
C PRO A 76 14.62 -10.65 -25.12
N PRO A 77 15.74 -11.39 -25.02
CA PRO A 77 16.88 -11.02 -24.18
C PRO A 77 17.45 -9.62 -24.46
N ALA A 78 17.40 -9.14 -25.70
CA ALA A 78 17.87 -7.80 -26.05
C ALA A 78 16.98 -6.69 -25.46
N GLU A 79 15.67 -6.88 -25.45
CA GLU A 79 14.69 -5.95 -24.87
C GLU A 79 14.69 -6.01 -23.34
N ALA A 80 14.79 -7.22 -22.78
CA ALA A 80 14.95 -7.43 -21.34
C ALA A 80 16.20 -6.70 -20.82
N ALA A 81 17.32 -6.80 -21.54
CA ALA A 81 18.53 -6.10 -21.15
C ALA A 81 18.45 -4.58 -21.32
N ARG A 82 17.67 -4.08 -22.29
CA ARG A 82 17.42 -2.64 -22.46
C ARG A 82 16.64 -2.11 -21.25
N ALA A 83 15.53 -2.76 -20.88
CA ALA A 83 14.74 -2.40 -19.70
C ALA A 83 15.56 -2.42 -18.39
N VAL A 84 16.44 -3.41 -18.22
CA VAL A 84 17.35 -3.49 -17.07
C VAL A 84 18.35 -2.32 -17.02
N ARG A 85 18.86 -1.87 -18.17
CA ARG A 85 19.78 -0.73 -18.25
C ARG A 85 19.06 0.59 -18.04
N ASP A 86 17.86 0.76 -18.60
CA ASP A 86 17.06 1.97 -18.45
C ASP A 86 16.65 2.17 -16.97
N GLU A 87 16.28 1.09 -16.27
CA GLU A 87 16.02 1.12 -14.82
C GLU A 87 17.28 1.42 -14.00
N ALA A 88 18.46 1.00 -14.48
CA ALA A 88 19.74 1.32 -13.84
C ALA A 88 20.18 2.77 -14.10
N ALA A 89 19.91 3.32 -15.28
CA ALA A 89 20.16 4.71 -15.65
C ALA A 89 19.23 5.65 -14.85
N ALA A 90 17.93 5.37 -14.80
CA ALA A 90 16.98 6.14 -13.99
C ALA A 90 17.35 6.16 -12.48
N ARG A 91 17.91 5.05 -11.96
CA ARG A 91 18.44 4.98 -10.59
C ARG A 91 19.78 5.68 -10.40
N ALA A 92 20.58 5.83 -11.46
CA ALA A 92 21.83 6.57 -11.44
C ALA A 92 21.55 8.08 -11.54
N ASP A 93 20.62 8.50 -12.41
CA ASP A 93 20.15 9.88 -12.53
C ASP A 93 19.54 10.39 -11.22
N ALA A 94 18.81 9.52 -10.49
CA ALA A 94 18.33 9.80 -9.14
C ALA A 94 19.43 9.87 -8.04
N ARG A 95 20.67 9.47 -8.36
CA ARG A 95 21.86 9.55 -7.47
C ARG A 95 22.79 10.72 -7.83
N THR A 96 22.80 11.19 -9.07
CA THR A 96 23.61 12.34 -9.54
C THR A 96 22.91 13.68 -9.42
N ALA A 97 21.58 13.71 -9.23
CA ALA A 97 20.88 14.90 -8.75
C ALA A 97 21.24 15.14 -7.27
N GLY A 98 22.29 15.92 -7.04
CA GLY A 98 22.64 16.46 -5.72
C GLY A 98 21.53 17.35 -5.14
N PRO A 99 21.59 17.65 -3.84
CA PRO A 99 20.48 18.23 -3.09
C PRO A 99 20.21 19.68 -3.51
N ASP A 100 19.01 19.94 -4.02
CA ASP A 100 18.46 21.29 -4.07
C ASP A 100 17.75 21.55 -2.71
N PRO A 101 18.08 22.61 -1.96
CA PRO A 101 17.48 22.88 -0.68
C PRO A 101 16.08 23.47 -0.85
N GLY A 102 15.07 22.82 -0.28
CA GLY A 102 13.86 23.47 0.19
C GLY A 102 12.64 23.44 -0.74
N GLY A 103 11.87 22.36 -0.66
CA GLY A 103 10.43 22.38 -0.90
C GLY A 103 9.69 22.02 0.40
N PRO A 104 8.72 22.83 0.87
CA PRO A 104 8.01 22.53 2.11
C PRO A 104 7.15 21.28 1.92
N GLY A 105 7.52 20.19 2.59
CA GLY A 105 6.74 18.95 2.62
C GLY A 105 7.50 17.65 2.32
N SER A 106 8.78 17.70 1.95
CA SER A 106 9.60 16.48 1.84
C SER A 106 10.34 16.23 3.15
N LEU A 107 9.92 15.20 3.90
CA LEU A 107 10.67 14.65 5.02
C LEU A 107 12.11 14.31 4.60
N PRO A 108 13.08 14.27 5.54
CA PRO A 108 14.40 13.72 5.27
C PRO A 108 14.24 12.24 4.91
N LEU A 109 14.29 11.92 3.61
CA LEU A 109 14.13 10.56 3.08
C LEU A 109 15.05 9.51 3.76
N GLY A 110 16.09 9.94 4.47
CA GLY A 110 16.94 9.10 5.31
C GLY A 110 16.22 8.45 6.49
N GLU A 111 15.41 9.22 7.22
CA GLU A 111 14.74 8.78 8.46
C GLU A 111 13.64 7.75 8.17
N VAL A 112 12.76 8.06 7.20
CA VAL A 112 11.73 7.13 6.70
C VAL A 112 12.36 5.81 6.23
N ARG A 113 13.49 5.87 5.51
CA ARG A 113 14.20 4.66 5.07
C ARG A 113 14.76 3.85 6.23
N GLN A 114 15.25 4.51 7.27
CA GLN A 114 15.76 3.86 8.48
C GLN A 114 14.63 3.18 9.25
N GLN A 115 13.52 3.88 9.49
CA GLN A 115 12.34 3.32 10.17
C GLN A 115 11.76 2.11 9.42
N ARG A 116 11.62 2.22 8.09
CA ARG A 116 11.18 1.08 7.24
C ARG A 116 12.11 -0.13 7.39
N ARG A 117 13.42 0.09 7.39
CA ARG A 117 14.42 -0.98 7.58
C ARG A 117 14.36 -1.55 9.00
N GLY A 118 14.19 -0.72 10.02
CA GLY A 118 14.02 -1.11 11.41
C GLY A 118 12.82 -2.01 11.59
N LEU A 119 11.65 -1.56 11.12
CA LEU A 119 10.39 -2.30 11.21
C LEU A 119 10.47 -3.65 10.49
N SER A 120 11.04 -3.66 9.29
CA SER A 120 11.28 -4.91 8.55
C SER A 120 12.19 -5.89 9.32
N ARG A 121 13.23 -5.39 9.99
CA ARG A 121 14.16 -6.25 10.77
C ARG A 121 13.51 -6.77 12.03
N ALA A 122 12.77 -5.92 12.75
CA ALA A 122 12.04 -6.30 13.96
C ALA A 122 11.02 -7.40 13.65
N ALA A 123 10.24 -7.23 12.58
CA ALA A 123 9.28 -8.23 12.13
C ALA A 123 9.97 -9.57 11.76
N VAL A 124 11.09 -9.54 11.02
CA VAL A 124 11.83 -10.76 10.67
C VAL A 124 12.45 -11.46 11.89
N ARG A 125 12.77 -10.71 12.94
CA ARG A 125 13.24 -11.25 14.23
C ARG A 125 12.10 -11.71 15.15
N LEU A 126 10.85 -11.53 14.73
CA LEU A 126 9.65 -11.74 15.54
C LEU A 126 9.67 -10.97 16.87
N ASP A 127 10.30 -9.80 16.84
CA ASP A 127 10.47 -8.92 17.98
C ASP A 127 9.22 -8.03 18.13
N ALA A 128 8.15 -8.61 18.67
CA ALA A 128 6.84 -7.97 18.82
C ALA A 128 6.89 -6.62 19.55
N PRO A 129 7.59 -6.49 20.70
CA PRO A 129 7.73 -5.19 21.38
C PRO A 129 8.42 -4.16 20.48
N ALA A 130 9.52 -4.52 19.81
CA ALA A 130 10.20 -3.59 18.91
C ALA A 130 9.34 -3.19 17.70
N VAL A 131 8.49 -4.09 17.18
CA VAL A 131 7.51 -3.76 16.14
C VAL A 131 6.51 -2.73 16.65
N GLU A 132 5.98 -2.92 17.85
CA GLU A 132 5.03 -1.98 18.46
C GLU A 132 5.66 -0.60 18.70
N ASP A 133 6.84 -0.54 19.31
CA ASP A 133 7.56 0.72 19.56
C ASP A 133 7.85 1.47 18.26
N LEU A 134 8.25 0.77 17.20
CA LEU A 134 8.55 1.37 15.90
C LEU A 134 7.28 1.87 15.19
N LEU A 135 6.15 1.19 15.34
CA LEU A 135 4.87 1.64 14.80
C LEU A 135 4.38 2.88 15.54
N ASP A 136 4.43 2.89 16.87
CA ASP A 136 4.01 4.02 17.69
C ASP A 136 4.91 5.23 17.44
N ALA A 137 6.22 5.04 17.34
CA ALA A 137 7.16 6.10 16.97
C ALA A 137 6.84 6.68 15.58
N ALA A 138 6.62 5.83 14.57
CA ALA A 138 6.30 6.30 13.22
C ALA A 138 4.97 7.08 13.17
N LEU A 139 3.94 6.61 13.88
CA LEU A 139 2.65 7.29 13.97
C LEU A 139 2.74 8.62 14.70
N ALA A 140 3.47 8.68 15.81
CA ALA A 140 3.65 9.90 16.60
C ALA A 140 4.48 10.96 15.87
N GLU A 141 5.53 10.55 15.16
CA GLU A 141 6.45 11.44 14.47
C GLU A 141 5.87 11.99 13.16
N HIS A 142 5.24 11.13 12.35
CA HIS A 142 4.84 11.47 10.98
C HIS A 142 3.34 11.68 10.80
N GLY A 143 2.53 11.29 11.80
CA GLY A 143 1.08 11.17 11.68
C GLY A 143 0.67 9.96 10.84
N LEU A 144 -0.61 9.57 10.97
CA LEU A 144 -1.13 8.32 10.38
C LEU A 144 -0.93 8.21 8.87
N VAL A 145 -1.29 9.26 8.11
CA VAL A 145 -1.26 9.20 6.64
C VAL A 145 0.17 8.97 6.13
N THR A 146 1.12 9.76 6.63
CA THR A 146 2.53 9.67 6.23
C THR A 146 3.17 8.38 6.71
N ALA A 147 2.94 7.98 7.97
CA ALA A 147 3.44 6.72 8.51
C ALA A 147 2.93 5.52 7.70
N TRP A 148 1.66 5.54 7.29
CA TRP A 148 1.07 4.51 6.46
C TRP A 148 1.71 4.44 5.06
N GLU A 149 1.74 5.56 4.35
CA GLU A 149 2.18 5.63 2.94
C GLU A 149 3.68 5.38 2.78
N GLU A 150 4.49 5.86 3.73
CA GLU A 150 5.95 5.91 3.59
C GLU A 150 6.68 4.79 4.37
N VAL A 151 6.08 4.29 5.46
CA VAL A 151 6.72 3.30 6.35
C VAL A 151 5.97 1.97 6.36
N ILE A 152 4.70 1.97 6.76
CA ILE A 152 3.93 0.75 7.07
C ILE A 152 3.59 -0.03 5.80
N ALA A 153 2.87 0.58 4.85
CA ALA A 153 2.48 -0.09 3.62
C ALA A 153 3.69 -0.55 2.79
N PRO A 154 4.76 0.25 2.62
CA PRO A 154 5.99 -0.22 1.96
C PRO A 154 6.66 -1.40 2.68
N THR A 155 6.58 -1.47 4.01
CA THR A 155 7.09 -2.61 4.79
C THR A 155 6.25 -3.86 4.58
N LEU A 156 4.91 -3.75 4.65
CA LEU A 156 3.98 -4.84 4.35
C LEU A 156 4.21 -5.40 2.93
N HIS A 157 4.34 -4.52 1.93
CA HIS A 157 4.66 -4.93 0.55
C HIS A 157 6.04 -5.60 0.43
N ALA A 158 7.03 -5.20 1.22
CA ALA A 158 8.34 -5.83 1.20
C ALA A 158 8.29 -7.24 1.83
N VAL A 159 7.54 -7.43 2.90
CA VAL A 159 7.33 -8.74 3.55
C VAL A 159 6.51 -9.66 2.63
N GLY A 160 5.40 -9.19 2.07
CA GLY A 160 4.56 -9.98 1.15
C GLY A 160 5.29 -10.40 -0.13
N ARG A 161 6.18 -9.56 -0.68
CA ARG A 161 7.04 -9.97 -1.81
C ARG A 161 8.04 -11.06 -1.42
N LYS A 162 8.58 -11.02 -0.20
CA LYS A 162 9.50 -12.07 0.28
C LYS A 162 8.78 -13.40 0.41
N TRP A 163 7.56 -13.41 0.96
CA TRP A 163 6.69 -14.60 0.97
C TRP A 163 6.51 -15.17 -0.44
N ALA A 164 6.10 -14.34 -1.40
CA ALA A 164 5.87 -14.77 -2.79
C ALA A 164 7.12 -15.39 -3.46
N THR A 165 8.32 -15.05 -3.00
CA THR A 165 9.59 -15.57 -3.54
C THR A 165 10.21 -16.70 -2.70
N ALA A 166 9.96 -16.75 -1.40
CA ALA A 166 10.62 -17.66 -0.44
C ALA A 166 9.74 -18.84 0.00
N GLY A 167 8.44 -18.81 -0.34
CA GLY A 167 7.43 -19.76 0.11
C GLY A 167 6.96 -19.47 1.54
N GLU A 168 6.57 -20.53 2.26
CA GLU A 168 5.99 -20.48 3.61
C GLU A 168 6.92 -19.89 4.70
N ARG A 169 8.20 -19.62 4.40
CA ARG A 169 9.25 -19.13 5.33
C ARG A 169 9.07 -17.71 5.88
N TYR A 170 7.92 -17.09 5.68
CA TYR A 170 7.62 -15.70 6.10
C TYR A 170 6.18 -15.52 6.56
N VAL A 171 5.40 -16.59 6.69
CA VAL A 171 3.98 -16.53 7.06
C VAL A 171 3.83 -15.98 8.48
N GLU A 172 4.67 -16.43 9.40
CA GLU A 172 4.75 -15.95 10.78
C GLU A 172 5.11 -14.45 10.86
N VAL A 173 5.99 -13.97 9.97
CA VAL A 173 6.40 -12.56 9.88
C VAL A 173 5.24 -11.70 9.37
N GLU A 174 4.51 -12.17 8.36
CA GLU A 174 3.33 -11.48 7.82
C GLU A 174 2.22 -11.37 8.88
N HIS A 175 1.91 -12.47 9.57
CA HIS A 175 0.87 -12.48 10.60
C HIS A 175 1.23 -11.55 11.77
N LEU A 176 2.46 -11.64 12.30
CA LEU A 176 2.91 -10.77 13.39
C LEU A 176 2.83 -9.31 12.96
N LEU A 177 3.40 -8.95 11.81
CA LEU A 177 3.40 -7.58 11.35
C LEU A 177 1.97 -7.05 11.12
N SER A 178 1.12 -7.83 10.46
CA SER A 178 -0.28 -7.45 10.19
C SER A 178 -1.09 -7.27 11.47
N TRP A 179 -0.89 -8.15 12.47
CA TRP A 179 -1.53 -8.05 13.77
C TRP A 179 -1.15 -6.76 14.51
N HIS A 180 0.15 -6.46 14.57
CA HIS A 180 0.62 -5.24 15.26
C HIS A 180 0.22 -3.97 14.52
N VAL A 181 0.22 -3.96 13.18
CA VAL A 181 -0.30 -2.84 12.40
C VAL A 181 -1.78 -2.63 12.67
N SER A 182 -2.61 -3.68 12.62
CA SER A 182 -4.04 -3.59 12.96
C SER A 182 -4.26 -3.05 14.37
N SER A 183 -3.48 -3.54 15.34
CA SER A 183 -3.53 -3.11 16.74
C SER A 183 -3.20 -1.62 16.88
N ALA A 184 -2.12 -1.15 16.25
CA ALA A 184 -1.72 0.26 16.27
C ALA A 184 -2.80 1.17 15.65
N LEU A 185 -3.37 0.77 14.51
CA LEU A 185 -4.45 1.52 13.86
C LEU A 185 -5.72 1.60 14.74
N ARG A 186 -6.08 0.51 15.42
CA ARG A 186 -7.26 0.46 16.32
C ARG A 186 -7.09 1.27 17.61
N ARG A 187 -5.85 1.60 17.99
CA ARG A 187 -5.58 2.49 19.13
C ARG A 187 -5.91 3.95 18.82
N ILE A 188 -5.84 4.35 17.56
CA ILE A 188 -6.18 5.71 17.12
C ILE A 188 -7.64 5.98 17.44
N ARG A 189 -7.90 6.92 18.35
CA ARG A 189 -9.24 7.25 18.80
C ARG A 189 -9.88 8.22 17.82
N PRO A 190 -11.10 7.94 17.31
CA PRO A 190 -11.79 8.89 16.46
C PRO A 190 -12.13 10.16 17.24
N VAL A 191 -12.09 11.30 16.56
CA VAL A 191 -12.58 12.56 17.11
C VAL A 191 -14.07 12.41 17.36
N ARG A 192 -14.48 12.65 18.60
CA ARG A 192 -15.90 12.67 18.98
C ARG A 192 -16.49 14.02 18.59
N THR A 193 -17.05 14.10 17.39
CA THR A 193 -17.98 15.17 17.05
C THR A 193 -19.36 14.84 17.64
N PRO A 194 -20.11 15.82 18.18
CA PRO A 194 -21.52 15.62 18.50
C PRO A 194 -22.19 15.07 17.25
N SER A 195 -22.62 13.81 17.32
CA SER A 195 -23.23 13.13 16.19
C SER A 195 -24.53 13.83 15.87
N HIS A 196 -24.55 14.64 14.80
CA HIS A 196 -25.80 15.02 14.19
C HIS A 196 -26.44 13.73 13.64
N PRO A 197 -27.65 13.36 14.07
CA PRO A 197 -28.32 12.14 13.61
C PRO A 197 -28.52 12.09 12.09
N ASP A 198 -28.34 13.21 11.41
CA ASP A 198 -28.62 13.37 9.98
C ASP A 198 -27.41 13.20 9.05
N VAL A 199 -26.20 12.96 9.55
CA VAL A 199 -25.02 12.77 8.67
C VAL A 199 -24.87 11.30 8.26
N PRO A 200 -25.09 10.94 6.98
CA PRO A 200 -24.99 9.55 6.56
C PRO A 200 -23.55 9.03 6.66
N PRO A 201 -23.34 7.79 7.14
CA PRO A 201 -22.00 7.26 7.34
C PRO A 201 -21.31 6.92 6.02
N VAL A 202 -20.00 6.72 6.10
CA VAL A 202 -19.18 6.04 5.10
C VAL A 202 -19.04 4.58 5.51
N LEU A 203 -19.39 3.66 4.60
CA LEU A 203 -19.18 2.22 4.81
C LEU A 203 -17.84 1.80 4.22
N LEU A 204 -17.09 0.98 4.95
CA LEU A 204 -15.82 0.40 4.49
C LEU A 204 -15.92 -1.13 4.55
N ALA A 205 -15.64 -1.81 3.45
CA ALA A 205 -15.64 -3.28 3.39
C ALA A 205 -14.63 -3.79 2.36
N CYS A 206 -14.05 -4.95 2.63
CA CYS A 206 -13.42 -5.76 1.59
C CYS A 206 -14.49 -6.55 0.83
N VAL A 207 -14.26 -6.75 -0.46
CA VAL A 207 -15.12 -7.60 -1.31
C VAL A 207 -15.08 -9.07 -0.85
N PRO A 208 -16.04 -9.92 -1.28
CA PRO A 208 -16.03 -11.34 -0.95
C PRO A 208 -14.71 -12.02 -1.35
N GLY A 209 -14.20 -12.88 -0.47
CA GLY A 209 -12.92 -13.57 -0.59
C GLY A 209 -11.69 -12.71 -0.32
N GLU A 210 -11.84 -11.41 -0.03
CA GLU A 210 -10.72 -10.50 0.23
C GLU A 210 -10.40 -10.39 1.72
N GLN A 211 -9.18 -10.80 2.09
CA GLN A 211 -8.70 -10.83 3.48
C GLN A 211 -7.75 -9.67 3.82
N HIS A 212 -7.25 -8.91 2.84
CA HIS A 212 -6.28 -7.83 3.07
C HIS A 212 -6.98 -6.55 3.55
N SER A 213 -7.36 -6.50 4.83
CA SER A 213 -8.17 -5.41 5.41
C SER A 213 -7.36 -4.20 5.90
N LEU A 214 -6.05 -4.33 6.14
CA LEU A 214 -5.24 -3.24 6.73
C LEU A 214 -5.38 -1.88 6.01
N PRO A 215 -5.45 -1.81 4.66
CA PRO A 215 -5.63 -0.54 3.97
C PRO A 215 -6.94 0.18 4.30
N ILE A 216 -8.04 -0.57 4.49
CA ILE A 216 -9.31 0.03 4.91
C ILE A 216 -9.38 0.29 6.42
N GLU A 217 -8.59 -0.40 7.24
CA GLU A 217 -8.40 -0.03 8.65
C GLU A 217 -7.65 1.31 8.77
N ALA A 218 -6.61 1.53 7.96
CA ALA A 218 -5.89 2.80 7.92
C ALA A 218 -6.79 3.95 7.44
N LEU A 219 -7.62 3.70 6.43
CA LEU A 219 -8.65 4.65 6.00
C LEU A 219 -9.68 4.94 7.09
N ALA A 220 -10.15 3.91 7.81
CA ALA A 220 -11.10 4.08 8.91
C ALA A 220 -10.53 4.97 10.01
N ALA A 221 -9.28 4.72 10.42
CA ALA A 221 -8.59 5.52 11.42
C ALA A 221 -8.43 6.99 10.96
N ALA A 222 -7.98 7.21 9.73
CA ALA A 222 -7.74 8.56 9.21
C ALA A 222 -9.02 9.37 8.95
N LEU A 223 -10.14 8.70 8.65
CA LEU A 223 -11.46 9.32 8.59
C LEU A 223 -11.98 9.64 10.00
N GLY A 224 -11.72 8.75 10.97
CA GLY A 224 -12.04 8.95 12.38
C GLY A 224 -11.33 10.17 12.98
N GLU A 225 -10.06 10.40 12.64
CA GLU A 225 -9.31 11.61 13.03
C GLU A 225 -9.94 12.90 12.48
N ARG A 226 -10.71 12.82 11.38
CA ARG A 226 -11.44 13.94 10.78
C ARG A 226 -12.90 14.05 11.24
N GLY A 227 -13.33 13.20 12.19
CA GLY A 227 -14.71 13.18 12.69
C GLY A 227 -15.73 12.70 11.66
N VAL A 228 -15.30 12.01 10.60
CA VAL A 228 -16.21 11.43 9.59
C VAL A 228 -16.85 10.17 10.17
N PRO A 229 -18.19 10.04 10.15
CA PRO A 229 -18.86 8.85 10.67
C PRO A 229 -18.58 7.64 9.78
N VAL A 230 -17.82 6.67 10.30
CA VAL A 230 -17.44 5.45 9.59
C VAL A 230 -18.14 4.22 10.19
N ARG A 231 -18.52 3.27 9.34
CA ARG A 231 -18.85 1.89 9.71
C ARG A 231 -17.95 0.94 8.93
N MET A 232 -17.12 0.23 9.67
CA MET A 232 -16.11 -0.68 9.13
C MET A 232 -16.58 -2.13 9.30
N PHE A 233 -16.70 -2.86 8.19
CA PHE A 233 -17.17 -4.24 8.15
C PHE A 233 -16.05 -5.28 8.00
N GLY A 234 -14.81 -4.84 7.78
CA GLY A 234 -13.66 -5.75 7.73
C GLY A 234 -13.51 -6.49 6.40
N ALA A 235 -12.83 -7.63 6.51
CA ALA A 235 -12.57 -8.57 5.42
C ALA A 235 -13.83 -9.32 4.98
N ASP A 236 -13.82 -9.81 3.72
CA ASP A 236 -14.72 -10.86 3.23
C ASP A 236 -16.21 -10.64 3.53
N LEU A 237 -16.74 -9.45 3.23
CA LEU A 237 -18.15 -9.15 3.49
C LEU A 237 -19.04 -9.82 2.44
N PRO A 238 -19.98 -10.72 2.82
CA PRO A 238 -20.83 -11.39 1.85
C PRO A 238 -21.73 -10.42 1.07
N PRO A 239 -22.04 -10.69 -0.22
CA PRO A 239 -22.82 -9.77 -1.06
C PRO A 239 -24.18 -9.38 -0.49
N GLY A 240 -24.89 -10.33 0.14
CA GLY A 240 -26.18 -10.06 0.79
C GLY A 240 -26.04 -9.08 1.95
N ALA A 241 -25.08 -9.34 2.85
CA ALA A 241 -24.81 -8.49 4.01
C ALA A 241 -24.39 -7.08 3.61
N LEU A 242 -23.60 -6.92 2.54
CA LEU A 242 -23.24 -5.62 1.98
C LEU A 242 -24.49 -4.83 1.54
N ARG A 243 -25.37 -5.46 0.75
CA ARG A 243 -26.61 -4.80 0.27
C ARG A 243 -27.52 -4.42 1.42
N ASP A 244 -27.66 -5.27 2.42
CA ASP A 244 -28.47 -5.01 3.60
C ASP A 244 -27.90 -3.86 4.43
N ALA A 245 -26.57 -3.80 4.59
CA ALA A 245 -25.90 -2.67 5.25
C ALA A 245 -26.21 -1.36 4.52
N VAL A 246 -26.02 -1.31 3.20
CA VAL A 246 -26.30 -0.11 2.39
C VAL A 246 -27.76 0.33 2.53
N ARG A 247 -28.72 -0.60 2.44
CA ARG A 247 -30.16 -0.29 2.57
C ARG A 247 -30.52 0.23 3.96
N ARG A 248 -29.94 -0.36 5.02
CA ARG A 248 -30.24 0.02 6.40
C ARG A 248 -29.63 1.36 6.80
N THR A 249 -28.43 1.67 6.30
CA THR A 249 -27.69 2.86 6.75
C THR A 249 -27.81 4.05 5.81
N GLY A 250 -28.28 3.85 4.58
CA GLY A 250 -28.36 4.88 3.55
C GLY A 250 -27.07 5.71 3.41
N PRO A 251 -25.91 5.07 3.22
CA PRO A 251 -24.62 5.74 3.38
C PRO A 251 -24.33 6.73 2.25
N ARG A 252 -23.58 7.78 2.54
CA ARG A 252 -23.13 8.73 1.50
C ARG A 252 -22.10 8.11 0.55
N ALA A 253 -21.28 7.21 1.08
CA ALA A 253 -20.26 6.51 0.31
C ALA A 253 -20.06 5.07 0.82
N LEU A 254 -19.75 4.19 -0.11
CA LEU A 254 -19.33 2.81 0.14
C LEU A 254 -17.95 2.60 -0.47
N VAL A 255 -16.94 2.34 0.36
CA VAL A 255 -15.60 1.96 -0.11
C VAL A 255 -15.50 0.44 -0.17
N LEU A 256 -15.18 -0.08 -1.36
CA LEU A 256 -14.94 -1.50 -1.61
C LEU A 256 -13.46 -1.75 -1.89
N TRP A 257 -12.81 -2.48 -0.99
CA TRP A 257 -11.41 -2.85 -1.14
C TRP A 257 -11.23 -4.20 -1.85
N SER A 258 -10.28 -4.23 -2.79
CA SER A 258 -9.77 -5.46 -3.40
C SER A 258 -8.26 -5.35 -3.65
N GLN A 259 -7.50 -6.30 -3.12
CA GLN A 259 -6.05 -6.43 -3.27
C GLN A 259 -5.68 -7.16 -4.58
N SER A 260 -6.53 -8.06 -5.05
CA SER A 260 -6.27 -8.88 -6.25
C SER A 260 -7.39 -8.76 -7.26
N ARG A 261 -7.06 -8.84 -8.55
CA ARG A 261 -8.08 -8.87 -9.62
C ARG A 261 -9.04 -10.05 -9.50
N THR A 262 -8.63 -11.11 -8.80
CA THR A 262 -9.45 -12.30 -8.56
C THR A 262 -10.61 -12.05 -7.62
N THR A 263 -10.47 -11.14 -6.66
CA THR A 263 -11.52 -10.78 -5.69
C THR A 263 -12.35 -9.59 -6.17
N ALA A 264 -11.85 -8.81 -7.14
CA ALA A 264 -12.50 -7.62 -7.66
C ALA A 264 -13.84 -7.93 -8.39
N ASP A 265 -14.94 -7.84 -7.65
CA ASP A 265 -16.29 -8.09 -8.16
C ASP A 265 -16.97 -6.80 -8.65
N ALA A 266 -16.84 -6.53 -9.95
CA ALA A 266 -17.47 -5.36 -10.58
C ALA A 266 -19.02 -5.47 -10.63
N ALA A 267 -19.58 -6.68 -10.62
CA ALA A 267 -21.03 -6.87 -10.60
C ALA A 267 -21.61 -6.51 -9.23
N LEU A 268 -20.93 -6.87 -8.14
CA LEU A 268 -21.27 -6.44 -6.79
C LEU A 268 -21.21 -4.93 -6.65
N ALA A 269 -20.12 -4.31 -7.13
CA ALA A 269 -19.98 -2.84 -7.11
C ALA A 269 -21.14 -2.13 -7.83
N ARG A 270 -21.49 -2.59 -9.04
CA ARG A 270 -22.65 -2.06 -9.80
C ARG A 270 -23.97 -2.28 -9.08
N SER A 271 -24.15 -3.48 -8.51
CA SER A 271 -25.34 -3.82 -7.73
C SER A 271 -25.50 -2.91 -6.52
N ALA A 272 -24.41 -2.58 -5.82
CA ALA A 272 -24.43 -1.66 -4.69
C ALA A 272 -24.69 -0.21 -5.11
N ALA A 273 -24.09 0.24 -6.22
CA ALA A 273 -24.28 1.60 -6.77
C ALA A 273 -25.71 1.85 -7.28
N GLY A 274 -26.42 0.78 -7.65
CA GLY A 274 -27.83 0.82 -8.04
C GLY A 274 -28.83 0.77 -6.87
N ILE A 275 -28.37 0.68 -5.62
CA ILE A 275 -29.26 0.72 -4.46
C ILE A 275 -29.74 2.14 -4.25
N GLU A 276 -31.06 2.31 -4.19
CA GLU A 276 -31.71 3.58 -3.91
C GLU A 276 -32.56 3.46 -2.63
N TRP A 277 -32.59 4.53 -1.85
CA TRP A 277 -33.46 4.67 -0.66
C TRP A 277 -34.11 6.05 -0.65
N GLY A 278 -35.18 6.21 0.14
CA GLY A 278 -35.94 7.47 0.23
C GLY A 278 -37.15 7.54 -0.72
N LEU A 279 -37.87 8.65 -0.63
CA LEU A 279 -39.11 8.89 -1.38
C LEU A 279 -38.82 9.22 -2.86
N ARG A 280 -39.81 9.01 -3.75
CA ARG A 280 -39.71 9.45 -5.15
C ARG A 280 -39.47 10.98 -5.19
N GLY A 281 -38.42 11.40 -5.89
CA GLY A 281 -37.98 12.80 -5.96
C GLY A 281 -36.88 13.20 -4.96
N ALA A 282 -36.58 12.37 -3.96
CA ALA A 282 -35.51 12.57 -2.98
C ALA A 282 -34.72 11.27 -2.74
N ARG A 283 -34.54 10.46 -3.79
CA ARG A 283 -33.84 9.18 -3.66
C ARG A 283 -32.35 9.43 -3.43
N GLY A 284 -31.84 8.92 -2.31
CA GLY A 284 -30.42 8.80 -2.04
C GLY A 284 -29.85 7.57 -2.75
N HIS A 285 -28.59 7.66 -3.13
CA HIS A 285 -27.79 6.54 -3.63
C HIS A 285 -26.38 6.64 -3.05
N PRO A 286 -25.65 5.53 -2.90
CA PRO A 286 -24.29 5.57 -2.41
C PRO A 286 -23.37 5.95 -3.57
N THR A 287 -22.35 6.77 -3.31
CA THR A 287 -21.18 6.82 -4.18
C THR A 287 -20.32 5.60 -3.88
N VAL A 288 -20.10 4.71 -4.86
CA VAL A 288 -19.27 3.51 -4.67
C VAL A 288 -17.83 3.81 -5.04
N LEU A 289 -16.94 3.69 -4.08
CA LEU A 289 -15.53 4.01 -4.17
C LEU A 289 -14.71 2.70 -4.23
N LEU A 290 -14.14 2.42 -5.40
CA LEU A 290 -13.37 1.23 -5.69
C LEU A 290 -11.91 1.47 -5.30
N ALA A 291 -11.50 0.89 -4.17
CA ALA A 291 -10.18 1.06 -3.60
C ALA A 291 -9.32 -0.21 -3.74
N GLY A 292 -8.03 -0.01 -4.02
CA GLY A 292 -7.05 -1.08 -4.11
C GLY A 292 -6.69 -1.53 -5.53
N PRO A 293 -5.60 -2.30 -5.67
CA PRO A 293 -5.01 -2.65 -6.96
C PRO A 293 -5.79 -3.75 -7.71
N GLY A 294 -6.74 -4.43 -7.07
CA GLY A 294 -7.57 -5.44 -7.72
C GLY A 294 -8.50 -4.87 -8.80
N TRP A 295 -8.89 -3.60 -8.66
CA TRP A 295 -9.75 -2.93 -9.63
C TRP A 295 -8.98 -2.54 -10.90
N GLY A 296 -9.45 -2.96 -12.07
CA GLY A 296 -8.89 -2.61 -13.38
C GLY A 296 -9.56 -1.38 -13.99
N ALA A 297 -9.08 -0.92 -15.14
CA ALA A 297 -9.71 0.18 -15.90
C ALA A 297 -11.16 -0.16 -16.32
N GLY A 298 -11.43 -1.43 -16.62
CA GLY A 298 -12.78 -1.92 -16.96
C GLY A 298 -13.71 -2.14 -15.76
N SER A 299 -13.26 -1.88 -14.53
CA SER A 299 -14.11 -2.01 -13.34
C SER A 299 -15.02 -0.80 -13.11
N GLN A 300 -14.77 0.30 -13.82
CA GLN A 300 -15.54 1.53 -13.67
C GLN A 300 -16.90 1.41 -14.35
N ALA A 301 -17.93 1.81 -13.62
CA ALA A 301 -19.33 1.85 -14.02
C ALA A 301 -19.97 3.17 -13.56
N PRO A 302 -21.19 3.51 -14.02
CA PRO A 302 -21.92 4.66 -13.53
C PRO A 302 -22.02 4.64 -12.00
N ARG A 303 -21.80 5.80 -11.36
CA ARG A 303 -21.80 5.97 -9.89
C ARG A 303 -20.71 5.17 -9.15
N THR A 304 -19.65 4.76 -9.85
CA THR A 304 -18.44 4.21 -9.23
C THR A 304 -17.24 5.12 -9.54
N GLU A 305 -16.35 5.28 -8.57
CA GLU A 305 -15.13 6.07 -8.69
C GLU A 305 -13.93 5.28 -8.15
N ARG A 306 -12.75 5.52 -8.72
CA ARG A 306 -11.50 4.88 -8.28
C ARG A 306 -10.81 5.71 -7.20
N LEU A 307 -10.40 5.06 -6.12
CA LEU A 307 -9.52 5.67 -5.12
C LEU A 307 -8.08 5.19 -5.26
N PHE A 308 -7.13 6.12 -5.12
CA PHE A 308 -5.70 5.86 -5.31
C PHE A 308 -4.91 6.31 -4.07
N GLY A 309 -4.56 5.35 -3.22
CA GLY A 309 -3.82 5.65 -1.99
C GLY A 309 -4.69 6.25 -0.90
N LEU A 310 -4.09 6.44 0.28
CA LEU A 310 -4.81 6.86 1.47
C LEU A 310 -5.12 8.36 1.43
N ARG A 311 -4.14 9.19 1.07
CA ARG A 311 -4.27 10.64 1.01
C ARG A 311 -5.38 11.10 0.07
N SER A 312 -5.37 10.61 -1.18
CA SER A 312 -6.39 10.99 -2.16
C SER A 312 -7.77 10.47 -1.76
N GLY A 313 -7.84 9.28 -1.14
CA GLY A 313 -9.08 8.73 -0.63
C GLY A 313 -9.70 9.60 0.46
N LEU A 314 -8.86 10.17 1.33
CA LEU A 314 -9.31 11.10 2.36
C LEU A 314 -9.81 12.41 1.79
N GLU A 315 -9.16 12.96 0.77
CA GLU A 315 -9.62 14.18 0.09
C GLU A 315 -11.00 13.99 -0.54
N VAL A 316 -11.21 12.87 -1.25
CA VAL A 316 -12.50 12.55 -1.89
C VAL A 316 -13.60 12.30 -0.85
N ILE A 317 -13.32 11.54 0.20
CA ILE A 317 -14.34 11.12 1.17
C ILE A 317 -14.64 12.22 2.20
N ALA A 318 -13.64 13.00 2.62
CA ALA A 318 -13.79 14.02 3.65
C ALA A 318 -14.22 15.38 3.08
N ALA A 319 -14.26 15.54 1.74
CA ALA A 319 -14.88 16.71 1.13
C ALA A 319 -16.29 16.93 1.72
N PRO A 320 -16.65 18.17 2.11
CA PRO A 320 -18.00 18.49 2.51
C PRO A 320 -18.96 18.04 1.41
N VAL A 321 -20.01 17.31 1.77
CA VAL A 321 -21.13 17.10 0.85
C VAL A 321 -21.64 18.50 0.54
N ALA A 322 -21.51 18.96 -0.71
CA ALA A 322 -22.11 20.22 -1.11
C ALA A 322 -23.59 20.16 -0.73
N ASP A 323 -24.03 21.10 0.12
CA ASP A 323 -25.40 21.14 0.62
C ASP A 323 -26.35 21.00 -0.57
N ALA A 324 -27.08 19.89 -0.62
CA ALA A 324 -28.29 19.85 -1.40
C ALA A 324 -29.20 20.95 -0.82
N PRO A 325 -29.76 21.85 -1.66
CA PRO A 325 -30.57 22.94 -1.13
C PRO A 325 -31.68 22.35 -0.26
N PRO A 326 -31.99 22.99 0.89
CA PRO A 326 -33.06 22.52 1.74
C PRO A 326 -34.31 22.42 0.88
N VAL A 327 -34.93 21.24 0.87
CA VAL A 327 -36.25 21.06 0.30
C VAL A 327 -37.19 21.90 1.17
N THR A 328 -37.40 23.16 0.76
CA THR A 328 -38.41 24.03 1.33
C THR A 328 -39.76 23.42 0.94
N GLY A 329 -40.27 22.55 1.81
CA GLY A 329 -41.63 22.05 1.75
C GLY A 329 -42.61 23.20 1.88
N ALA A 330 -43.11 23.67 0.75
CA ALA A 330 -44.29 24.51 0.67
C ALA A 330 -45.52 23.73 1.15
N GLY A 331 -46.43 24.45 1.81
CA GLY A 331 -47.84 24.07 1.88
C GLY A 331 -48.27 23.38 3.17
N ARG A 332 -48.35 24.15 4.26
CA ARG A 332 -49.25 23.85 5.37
C ARG A 332 -50.69 23.98 4.84
N ALA A 333 -51.24 22.90 4.31
CA ALA A 333 -52.67 22.80 4.01
C ALA A 333 -53.43 22.85 5.34
N GLY A 334 -54.31 23.83 5.49
CA GLY A 334 -55.15 24.01 6.67
C GLY A 334 -56.13 22.85 6.85
N PRO A 335 -56.59 22.58 8.08
CA PRO A 335 -57.59 21.56 8.32
C PRO A 335 -58.93 22.01 7.74
N ALA A 336 -59.47 21.21 6.81
CA ALA A 336 -60.86 21.29 6.40
C ALA A 336 -61.75 20.95 7.59
N ALA A 337 -62.57 21.91 8.00
CA ALA A 337 -63.67 21.70 8.93
C ALA A 337 -64.72 20.80 8.25
N TYR A 338 -64.98 19.63 8.83
CA TYR A 338 -66.23 18.92 8.63
C TYR A 338 -67.27 19.51 9.58
N GLY A 339 -68.36 20.01 9.01
CA GLY A 339 -69.55 20.40 9.76
C GLY A 339 -70.51 19.23 9.90
N SER A 340 -71.00 19.00 11.12
CA SER A 340 -72.39 18.76 11.53
C SER A 340 -72.42 18.67 13.06
#